data_AF-A0A9E2X6Q6-F1
#
_entry.id   AF-A0A9E2X6Q6-F1
#
_cell.length_a   1.000
_cell.length_b   1.000
_cell.length_c   1.000
_cell.angle_alpha   90.00
_cell.angle_beta   90.00
_cell.angle_gamma   90.00
#
_symmetry.space_group_name_H-M   'P 1'
#
loop_
_entity.id
_entity.type
_entity.pdbx_description
1 polymer ?
#
loop_
_entity_poly.entity_id
_entity_poly.type
_entity_poly.pdbx_seq_one_letter_code
_entity_poly.pdbx_strand_id
1 'polypeptide(L)'
;EMTLAKSSMEIAAEYLELVDEPSLWEPIAAEHERTVAAVLAVVEAEHLLDRHPVVQRSITVRNPYVDPINAIQVSLLRRYRAGDLDAEPALLRSIAGIAAGLRNTG
;
A
#
# COMPACT_ATOMS: atom_id res chain seq x y z
N GLU A 1 7.51 -12.89 1.85
CA GLU A 1 6.09 -12.85 2.30
C GLU A 1 5.69 -11.53 2.97
N MET A 2 6.34 -11.07 4.06
CA MET A 2 5.86 -9.90 4.82
C MET A 2 5.62 -8.62 3.99
N THR A 3 6.52 -8.28 3.06
CA THR A 3 6.35 -7.08 2.22
C THR A 3 5.16 -7.22 1.28
N LEU A 4 4.97 -8.39 0.66
CA LEU A 4 3.81 -8.69 -0.18
C LEU A 4 2.49 -8.65 0.63
N ALA A 5 2.51 -9.12 1.87
CA ALA A 5 1.32 -9.08 2.74
C ALA A 5 0.95 -7.64 3.17
N LYS A 6 1.92 -6.71 3.17
CA LYS A 6 1.71 -5.31 3.52
C LYS A 6 1.37 -4.42 2.31
N SER A 7 1.70 -4.85 1.09
CA SER A 7 1.34 -4.12 -0.12
C SER A 7 -0.16 -4.20 -0.37
N SER A 8 -0.76 -3.08 -0.78
CA SER A 8 -2.15 -3.01 -1.23
C SER A 8 -2.20 -2.48 -2.66
N MET A 9 -2.63 -3.34 -3.58
CA MET A 9 -2.79 -2.98 -4.99
C MET A 9 -4.02 -2.09 -5.22
N GLU A 10 -5.04 -2.23 -4.38
CA GLU A 10 -6.22 -1.35 -4.37
C GLU A 10 -5.81 0.10 -4.03
N ILE A 11 -5.07 0.28 -2.94
CA ILE A 11 -4.53 1.60 -2.58
C ILE A 11 -3.61 2.12 -3.67
N ALA A 12 -2.71 1.29 -4.22
CA ALA A 12 -1.84 1.73 -5.29
C ALA A 12 -2.63 2.27 -6.50
N ALA A 13 -3.76 1.63 -6.84
CA ALA A 13 -4.64 2.09 -7.91
C ALA A 13 -5.26 3.47 -7.64
N GLU A 14 -5.62 3.79 -6.38
CA GLU A 14 -6.10 5.13 -6.02
C GLU A 14 -5.04 6.22 -6.27
N TYR A 15 -3.76 5.92 -6.01
CA TYR A 15 -2.67 6.87 -6.30
C TYR A 15 -2.45 7.08 -7.80
N LEU A 16 -2.85 6.14 -8.66
CA LEU A 16 -2.74 6.30 -10.11
C LEU A 16 -3.65 7.40 -10.64
N GLU A 17 -4.73 7.75 -9.92
CA GLU A 17 -5.56 8.90 -10.28
C GLU A 17 -4.81 10.24 -10.23
N LEU A 18 -3.60 10.25 -9.66
CA LEU A 18 -2.71 11.41 -9.61
C LEU A 18 -1.65 11.38 -10.72
N VAL A 19 -1.68 10.39 -11.61
CA VAL A 19 -0.67 10.17 -12.65
C VAL A 19 -1.35 10.30 -14.01
N ASP A 20 -0.85 11.21 -14.85
CA ASP A 20 -1.43 11.43 -16.19
C ASP A 20 -1.24 10.22 -17.11
N GLU A 21 -0.08 9.55 -17.04
CA GLU A 21 0.27 8.39 -17.88
C GLU A 21 0.86 7.24 -17.04
N PRO A 22 0.03 6.35 -16.47
CA PRO A 22 0.48 5.26 -15.61
C PRO A 22 0.96 4.02 -16.40
N SER A 23 1.83 4.20 -17.40
CA SER A 23 2.26 3.13 -18.33
C SER A 23 2.97 1.94 -17.66
N LEU A 24 3.51 2.13 -16.46
CA LEU A 24 4.17 1.07 -15.68
C LEU A 24 3.22 0.28 -14.78
N TRP A 25 1.97 0.72 -14.62
CA TRP A 25 1.04 0.07 -13.68
C TRP A 25 0.76 -1.38 -14.02
N GLU A 26 0.36 -1.66 -15.26
CA GLU A 26 0.03 -3.03 -15.69
C GLU A 26 1.22 -3.99 -15.52
N PRO A 27 2.45 -3.65 -15.97
CA PRO A 27 3.62 -4.48 -15.69
C PRO A 27 3.86 -4.75 -14.19
N ILE A 28 3.72 -3.73 -13.34
CA ILE A 28 3.94 -3.85 -11.90
C ILE A 28 2.88 -4.74 -11.25
N ALA A 29 1.61 -4.56 -11.62
CA ALA A 29 0.52 -5.36 -11.09
C ALA A 29 0.65 -6.84 -11.48
N ALA A 30 0.96 -7.11 -12.75
CA ALA A 30 1.20 -8.46 -13.22
C ALA A 30 2.42 -9.12 -12.56
N GLU A 31 3.49 -8.36 -12.31
CA GLU A 31 4.67 -8.86 -11.58
C GLU A 31 4.33 -9.18 -10.11
N HIS A 32 3.53 -8.33 -9.46
CA HIS A 32 3.09 -8.55 -8.08
C HIS A 32 2.31 -9.85 -7.97
N GLU A 33 1.30 -10.05 -8.81
CA GLU A 33 0.48 -11.27 -8.83
C GLU A 33 1.32 -12.53 -9.07
N ARG A 34 2.22 -12.48 -10.06
CA ARG A 34 3.16 -13.58 -10.34
C ARG A 34 4.07 -13.88 -9.16
N THR A 35 4.55 -12.85 -8.48
CA THR A 35 5.41 -13.01 -7.30
C THR A 35 4.64 -13.64 -6.16
N VAL A 36 3.41 -13.19 -5.89
CA VAL A 36 2.54 -13.79 -4.86
C VAL A 36 2.31 -15.27 -5.17
N ALA A 37 1.91 -15.60 -6.39
CA ALA A 37 1.67 -16.99 -6.81
C ALA A 37 2.92 -17.88 -6.66
N ALA A 38 4.09 -17.38 -7.09
CA ALA A 38 5.34 -18.11 -6.98
C ALA A 38 5.74 -18.35 -5.51
N VAL A 39 5.57 -17.35 -4.65
CA VAL A 39 5.86 -17.48 -3.22
C VAL A 39 4.95 -18.52 -2.58
N LEU A 40 3.63 -18.44 -2.81
CA LEU A 40 2.65 -19.40 -2.26
C LEU A 40 2.93 -20.84 -2.69
N ALA A 41 3.32 -21.04 -3.96
CA ALA A 41 3.72 -22.35 -4.46
C ALA A 41 4.97 -22.90 -3.77
N VAL A 42 5.98 -22.05 -3.54
CA VAL A 42 7.23 -22.44 -2.84
C VAL A 42 7.00 -22.78 -1.37
N VAL A 43 6.12 -22.02 -0.70
CA VAL A 43 5.82 -22.24 0.73
C VAL A 43 4.65 -23.21 0.94
N GLU A 44 4.06 -23.75 -0.11
CA GLU A 44 2.90 -24.65 -0.06
C GLU A 44 1.80 -24.12 0.87
N ALA A 45 1.38 -22.87 0.64
CA ALA A 45 0.35 -22.18 1.42
C ALA A 45 -0.75 -21.59 0.52
N GLU A 46 -1.94 -21.37 1.09
CA GLU A 46 -3.05 -20.75 0.37
C GLU A 46 -3.00 -19.22 0.47
N HIS A 47 -2.54 -18.69 1.60
CA HIS A 47 -2.39 -17.26 1.82
C HIS A 47 -0.99 -16.91 2.33
N LEU A 48 -0.57 -15.68 2.05
CA LEU A 48 0.71 -15.17 2.54
C LEU A 48 0.71 -15.20 4.06
N LEU A 49 1.83 -15.64 4.65
CA LEU A 49 2.03 -15.72 6.09
C LEU A 49 1.15 -16.75 6.82
N ASP A 50 0.60 -17.77 6.15
CA ASP A 50 -0.13 -18.86 6.83
C ASP A 50 0.71 -19.57 7.90
N ARG A 51 2.04 -19.62 7.71
CA ARG A 51 3.00 -20.16 8.68
C ARG A 51 3.26 -19.21 9.87
N HIS A 52 2.73 -17.99 9.83
CA HIS A 52 2.93 -16.92 10.80
C HIS A 52 1.61 -16.20 11.16
N PRO A 53 0.61 -16.91 11.74
CA PRO A 53 -0.77 -16.41 11.89
C PRO A 53 -0.87 -15.14 12.77
N VAL A 54 0.01 -14.99 13.76
CA VAL A 54 0.05 -13.77 14.59
C VAL A 54 0.45 -12.54 13.76
N VAL A 55 1.44 -12.71 12.87
CA VAL A 55 1.91 -11.63 11.99
C VAL A 55 0.86 -11.33 10.92
N GLN A 56 0.29 -12.38 10.31
CA GLN A 56 -0.78 -12.27 9.32
C GLN A 56 -1.95 -11.46 9.90
N ARG A 57 -2.49 -11.87 11.06
CA ARG A 57 -3.58 -11.15 11.75
C ARG A 57 -3.19 -9.73 12.12
N SER A 58 -1.97 -9.49 12.59
CA SER A 58 -1.51 -8.15 12.92
C SER A 58 -1.50 -7.23 11.71
N ILE A 59 -1.18 -7.73 10.51
CA ILE A 59 -1.22 -6.96 9.27
C ILE A 59 -2.68 -6.73 8.85
N THR A 60 -3.50 -7.79 8.81
CA THR A 60 -4.92 -7.70 8.40
C THR A 60 -5.73 -6.74 9.26
N VAL A 61 -5.49 -6.68 10.57
CA VAL A 61 -6.18 -5.73 11.47
C VAL A 61 -5.71 -4.29 11.24
N ARG A 62 -4.47 -4.10 10.84
CA ARG A 62 -3.83 -2.79 10.74
C ARG A 62 -4.09 -2.10 9.42
N ASN A 63 -4.14 -2.85 8.31
CA ASN A 63 -4.38 -2.29 6.97
C ASN A 63 -5.64 -1.40 6.91
N PRO A 64 -6.81 -1.80 7.48
CA PRO A 64 -8.00 -0.95 7.51
C PRO A 64 -7.86 0.40 8.23
N TYR A 65 -6.83 0.59 9.06
CA TYR A 65 -6.54 1.89 9.68
C TYR A 65 -5.58 2.75 8.84
N VAL A 66 -4.81 2.12 7.96
CA VAL A 66 -3.87 2.80 7.05
C VAL A 66 -4.57 3.20 5.76
N ASP A 67 -5.54 2.41 5.31
CA ASP A 67 -6.28 2.65 4.06
C ASP A 67 -7.00 4.02 4.04
N PRO A 68 -7.72 4.45 5.10
CA PRO A 68 -8.32 5.79 5.14
C PRO A 68 -7.27 6.91 5.11
N ILE A 69 -6.09 6.69 5.69
CA ILE A 69 -5.00 7.68 5.67
C ILE A 69 -4.43 7.80 4.26
N ASN A 70 -4.35 6.70 3.51
CA ASN A 70 -3.97 6.72 2.10
C ASN A 70 -4.98 7.50 1.25
N ALA A 71 -6.28 7.24 1.39
CA ALA A 71 -7.31 7.97 0.65
C ALA A 71 -7.26 9.49 0.92
N ILE A 72 -7.06 9.87 2.19
CA ILE A 72 -6.85 11.27 2.58
C ILE A 72 -5.56 11.82 1.93
N GLN A 73 -4.47 11.05 1.96
CA GLN A 73 -3.20 11.45 1.34
C GLN A 73 -3.34 11.69 -0.17
N VAL A 74 -4.09 10.87 -0.90
CA VAL A 74 -4.37 11.07 -2.33
C VAL A 74 -5.04 12.43 -2.58
N SER A 75 -6.06 12.76 -1.79
CA SER A 75 -6.74 14.07 -1.87
C SER A 75 -5.81 15.24 -1.54
N LEU A 76 -4.98 15.09 -0.49
CA LEU A 76 -4.01 16.11 -0.08
C LEU A 76 -2.92 16.32 -1.14
N LEU A 77 -2.42 15.25 -1.76
CA LEU A 77 -1.46 15.33 -2.86
C LEU A 77 -2.06 16.04 -4.07
N ARG A 78 -3.32 15.75 -4.42
CA ARG A 78 -4.03 16.43 -5.51
C ARG A 78 -4.09 17.94 -5.28
N ARG A 79 -4.48 18.36 -4.08
CA ARG A 79 -4.53 19.77 -3.67
C ARG A 79 -3.15 20.42 -3.70
N TYR A 80 -2.16 19.78 -3.08
CA TYR A 80 -0.80 20.29 -3.01
C TYR A 80 -0.19 20.49 -4.41
N ARG A 81 -0.35 19.52 -5.32
CA ARG A 81 0.10 19.61 -6.72
C ARG A 81 -0.62 20.69 -7.52
N ALA A 82 -1.85 21.05 -7.14
CA ALA A 82 -2.59 22.16 -7.72
C ALA A 82 -2.19 23.53 -7.15
N GLY A 83 -1.21 23.59 -6.23
CA GLY A 83 -0.68 24.83 -5.65
C GLY A 83 -1.29 25.22 -4.30
N ASP A 84 -2.15 24.40 -3.72
CA ASP A 84 -2.68 24.62 -2.37
C ASP A 84 -1.65 24.20 -1.30
N LEU A 85 -0.82 25.15 -0.88
CA LEU A 85 0.23 24.92 0.11
C LEU A 85 -0.33 24.69 1.53
N ASP A 86 -1.58 25.07 1.82
CA ASP A 86 -2.20 24.81 3.12
C ASP A 86 -2.47 23.31 3.35
N ALA A 87 -2.41 22.49 2.28
CA ALA A 87 -2.47 21.04 2.37
C ALA A 87 -1.19 20.40 2.95
N GLU A 88 -0.04 21.09 2.89
CA GLU A 88 1.27 20.52 3.23
C GLU A 88 1.35 19.98 4.67
N PRO A 89 0.90 20.70 5.72
CA PRO A 89 0.98 20.18 7.09
C PRO A 89 0.15 18.91 7.30
N ALA A 90 -1.00 18.80 6.63
CA ALA A 90 -1.83 17.61 6.69
C ALA A 90 -1.20 16.45 5.89
N LEU A 91 -0.57 16.74 4.75
CA LEU A 91 0.16 15.76 3.95
C LEU A 91 1.34 15.17 4.72
N LEU A 92 2.13 15.99 5.42
CA LEU A 92 3.22 15.50 6.25
C LEU A 92 2.72 14.59 7.39
N ARG A 93 1.54 14.89 7.95
CA ARG A 93 0.91 14.02 8.96
C ARG A 93 0.43 12.70 8.37
N SER A 94 -0.10 12.68 7.14
CA SER A 94 -0.50 11.43 6.49
C SER A 94 0.71 10.55 6.20
N ILE A 95 1.83 11.14 5.75
CA ILE A 95 3.10 10.41 5.55
C ILE A 95 3.56 9.75 6.86
N ALA A 96 3.58 10.51 7.96
CA ALA A 96 3.95 9.99 9.27
C ALA A 96 2.98 8.89 9.77
N GLY A 97 1.68 9.07 9.53
CA GLY A 97 0.64 8.11 9.89
C GLY A 97 0.79 6.78 9.13
N ILE A 98 1.01 6.83 7.82
CA ILE A 98 1.24 5.64 6.99
C ILE A 98 2.54 4.95 7.39
N ALA A 99 3.62 5.69 7.65
CA ALA A 99 4.89 5.12 8.10
C ALA A 99 4.75 4.38 9.45
N ALA A 100 4.08 5.00 10.42
CA ALA A 100 3.78 4.37 11.71
C ALA A 100 2.89 3.13 11.54
N GLY A 101 1.92 3.23 10.62
CA GLY A 101 1.02 2.16 10.23
C GLY A 101 1.74 0.96 9.63
N LEU A 102 2.59 1.15 8.61
CA LEU A 102 3.24 0.04 7.89
C LEU A 102 4.39 -0.60 8.70
N ARG A 103 5.03 0.16 9.59
CA ARG A 103 6.23 -0.24 10.35
C ARG A 103 7.36 -0.64 9.39
N ASN A 104 8.09 -1.74 9.65
CA ASN A 104 9.15 -2.20 8.77
C ASN A 104 8.60 -2.63 7.39
N THR A 105 9.25 -2.22 6.32
CA THR A 105 8.85 -2.56 4.94
C THR A 105 10.01 -3.13 4.11
N GLY A 106 11.24 -3.03 4.61
CA GLY A 106 12.48 -3.62 4.09
C GLY A 106 13.50 -3.82 5.19
#